data_AF-A0A2I0HPI8-F1
#
_entry.id   AF-A0A2I0HPI8-F1
#
_cell.length_a   1.000
_cell.length_b   1.000
_cell.length_c   1.000
_cell.angle_alpha   90.00
_cell.angle_beta   90.00
_cell.angle_gamma   90.00
#
_symmetry.space_group_name_H-M   'P 1'
#
loop_
_entity.id
_entity.type
_entity.pdbx_description
1 polymer ?
#
loop_
_entity_poly.entity_id
_entity_poly.type
_entity_poly.pdbx_seq_one_letter_code
_entity_poly.pdbx_strand_id
1 'polypeptide(L)'
;MGTLSSSSLFGAILWLVVSPFMGQLVEEGNAYQVEHRSVTESTCDLYEGTWVRDDSYPYYTSCPFLEKQFACQSNGRPDQEYMKYRWQPLNCNLT
;
A
#
# COMPACT_ATOMS: atom_id res chain seq x y z
N MET A 1 34.12 -38.85 51.39
CA MET A 1 34.35 -37.54 50.74
C MET A 1 34.15 -37.71 49.25
N GLY A 2 32.99 -37.34 48.73
CA GLY A 2 32.72 -37.25 47.30
C GLY A 2 31.98 -35.95 47.09
N THR A 3 32.65 -34.95 46.54
CA THR A 3 32.09 -33.63 46.29
C THR A 3 31.02 -33.77 45.23
N LEU A 4 29.75 -33.54 45.60
CA LEU A 4 28.70 -33.27 44.62
C LEU A 4 29.13 -31.99 43.89
N SER A 5 29.67 -32.16 42.69
CA SER A 5 30.15 -31.05 41.88
C SER A 5 29.01 -30.06 41.66
N SER A 6 29.20 -28.86 42.20
CA SER A 6 28.31 -27.70 42.09
C SER A 6 27.85 -27.43 40.63
N SER A 7 28.62 -27.89 39.64
CA SER A 7 28.34 -27.80 38.20
C SER A 7 27.02 -28.47 37.75
N SER A 8 26.50 -29.47 38.47
CA SER A 8 25.25 -30.13 38.09
C SER A 8 24.00 -29.35 38.52
N LEU A 9 24.10 -28.57 39.59
CA LEU A 9 22.99 -27.72 40.07
C LEU A 9 22.86 -26.46 39.21
N PHE A 10 23.98 -25.87 38.78
CA PHE A 10 23.95 -24.75 37.83
C PHE A 10 23.31 -25.14 36.49
N GLY A 11 23.57 -26.36 36.00
CA GLY A 11 22.90 -26.89 34.80
C GLY A 11 21.40 -27.09 35.00
N ALA A 12 20.99 -27.70 36.11
CA ALA A 12 19.57 -27.90 36.42
C ALA A 12 18.82 -26.57 36.61
N ILE A 13 19.44 -25.60 37.27
CA ILE A 13 18.89 -24.25 37.45
C ILE A 13 18.77 -23.58 36.08
N LEU A 14 19.79 -23.65 35.20
CA LEU A 14 19.72 -23.12 33.84
C LEU A 14 18.58 -23.78 33.03
N TRP A 15 18.40 -25.10 33.10
CA TRP A 15 17.30 -25.79 32.42
C TRP A 15 15.93 -25.36 32.98
N LEU A 16 15.79 -25.16 34.29
CA LEU A 16 14.55 -24.71 34.92
C LEU A 16 14.21 -23.24 34.61
N VAL A 17 15.20 -22.36 34.42
CA VAL A 17 14.95 -20.96 34.03
C VAL A 17 14.81 -20.75 32.52
N VAL A 18 15.41 -21.60 31.68
CA VAL A 18 15.35 -21.46 30.21
C VAL A 18 14.14 -22.19 29.60
N SER A 19 13.61 -23.23 30.25
CA SER A 19 12.40 -23.94 29.82
C SER A 19 11.14 -23.05 29.71
N PRO A 20 10.83 -22.15 30.68
CA PRO A 20 9.72 -21.21 30.49
C PRO A 20 10.00 -20.15 29.42
N PHE A 21 11.27 -19.89 29.06
CA PHE A 21 11.63 -18.92 28.01
C PHE A 21 11.45 -19.50 26.60
N MET A 22 11.62 -20.81 26.42
CA MET A 22 11.33 -21.50 25.14
C MET A 22 9.83 -21.68 24.88
N GLY A 23 8.98 -21.43 25.88
CA GLY A 23 7.52 -21.39 25.75
C GLY A 23 6.98 -20.04 25.27
N GLN A 24 7.79 -18.97 25.27
CA GLN A 24 7.38 -17.62 24.87
C GLN A 24 7.56 -17.34 23.35
N LEU A 25 8.01 -18.31 22.55
CA LEU A 25 8.08 -18.20 21.09
C LEU A 25 6.93 -18.90 20.36
N VAL A 26 5.96 -19.48 21.07
CA VAL A 26 4.66 -19.77 20.45
C VAL A 26 3.78 -18.57 20.76
N GLU A 27 3.84 -17.57 19.88
CA GLU A 27 2.92 -16.44 19.92
C GLU A 27 1.49 -17.00 19.94
N GLU A 28 0.69 -16.56 20.91
CA GLU A 28 -0.76 -16.51 20.73
C GLU A 28 -1.03 -15.47 19.65
N GLY A 29 -0.85 -15.87 18.39
CA GLY A 29 -1.41 -15.18 17.26
C GLY A 29 -2.92 -15.26 17.41
N ASN A 30 -3.52 -14.28 18.09
CA ASN A 30 -4.95 -14.08 17.93
C ASN A 30 -5.16 -13.81 16.44
N ALA A 31 -5.92 -14.69 15.79
CA ALA A 31 -6.36 -14.40 14.44
C ALA A 31 -7.28 -13.18 14.57
N TYR A 32 -6.77 -12.00 14.25
CA TYR A 32 -7.61 -10.89 13.88
C TYR A 32 -8.56 -11.42 12.80
N GLN A 33 -9.86 -11.50 13.13
CA GLN A 33 -10.88 -11.83 12.15
C GLN A 33 -10.91 -10.66 11.17
N VAL A 34 -10.13 -10.76 10.10
CA VAL A 34 -10.35 -9.96 8.90
C VAL A 34 -11.72 -10.40 8.43
N GLU A 35 -12.72 -9.53 8.59
CA GLU A 35 -14.02 -9.70 7.95
C GLU A 35 -13.73 -9.87 6.46
N HIS A 36 -13.84 -11.12 6.00
CA HIS A 36 -13.65 -11.47 4.61
C HIS A 36 -14.90 -10.97 3.89
N ARG A 37 -14.96 -9.64 3.66
CA ARG A 37 -15.92 -9.03 2.76
C ARG A 37 -15.80 -9.83 1.47
N SER A 38 -16.83 -10.59 1.14
CA SER A 38 -16.90 -11.26 -0.15
C SER A 38 -16.66 -10.17 -1.19
N VAL A 39 -15.54 -10.26 -1.89
CA VAL A 39 -15.15 -9.32 -2.95
C VAL A 39 -16.09 -9.56 -4.14
N THR A 40 -17.32 -9.08 -3.99
CA THR A 40 -18.31 -8.95 -5.05
C THR A 40 -18.82 -7.52 -5.17
N GLU A 41 -18.31 -6.62 -4.32
CA GLU A 41 -18.23 -5.20 -4.65
C GLU A 41 -16.78 -4.93 -5.00
N SER A 42 -16.49 -4.83 -6.30
CA SER A 42 -15.21 -4.32 -6.77
C SER A 42 -15.04 -2.92 -6.18
N THR A 43 -14.12 -2.76 -5.22
CA THR A 43 -13.83 -1.46 -4.64
C THR A 43 -13.36 -0.53 -5.76
N CYS A 44 -13.96 0.65 -5.84
CA CYS A 44 -13.55 1.71 -6.76
C CYS A 44 -12.28 2.36 -6.21
N ASP A 45 -11.11 1.79 -6.53
CA ASP A 45 -9.84 2.47 -6.32
C ASP A 45 -9.68 3.54 -7.41
N LEU A 46 -9.77 4.81 -7.02
CA LEU A 46 -9.65 5.94 -7.94
C LEU A 46 -8.25 6.09 -8.54
N TYR A 47 -7.25 5.45 -7.96
CA TYR A 47 -5.86 5.49 -8.40
C TYR A 47 -5.47 4.27 -9.25
N GLU A 48 -6.33 3.24 -9.33
CA GLU A 48 -6.15 2.08 -10.20
C GLU A 48 -7.01 2.21 -11.47
N GLY A 49 -6.36 2.28 -12.62
CA GLY A 49 -7.03 2.54 -13.88
C GLY A 49 -6.08 2.74 -15.04
N THR A 50 -6.60 3.34 -16.11
CA THR A 50 -5.84 3.60 -17.33
C THR A 50 -6.16 4.97 -17.92
N TRP A 51 -5.21 5.52 -18.68
CA TRP A 51 -5.46 6.69 -19.51
C TRP A 51 -6.16 6.27 -20.80
N VAL A 52 -7.33 6.87 -21.06
CA VAL A 52 -8.14 6.59 -22.25
C VAL A 52 -8.22 7.86 -23.08
N ARG A 53 -8.04 7.72 -24.40
CA ARG A 53 -8.21 8.84 -25.34
C ARG A 53 -9.68 9.23 -25.42
N ASP A 54 -9.95 10.52 -25.30
CA ASP A 54 -11.25 11.15 -25.39
C ASP A 54 -11.14 12.44 -26.21
N ASP A 55 -11.74 12.45 -27.38
CA ASP A 55 -11.63 13.59 -28.30
C ASP A 55 -12.45 14.81 -27.84
N SER A 56 -13.37 14.63 -26.89
CA SER A 56 -14.15 15.73 -26.28
C SER A 56 -13.31 16.60 -25.31
N TYR A 57 -12.16 16.08 -24.85
CA TYR A 57 -11.20 16.83 -24.05
C TYR A 57 -10.34 17.77 -24.90
N PRO A 58 -9.71 18.81 -24.33
CA PRO A 58 -9.81 19.24 -22.93
C PRO A 58 -11.11 20.00 -22.64
N TYR A 59 -11.54 20.03 -21.37
CA TYR A 59 -12.72 20.79 -20.94
C TYR A 59 -12.58 22.31 -21.06
N TYR A 60 -11.34 22.80 -21.14
CA TYR A 60 -11.04 24.21 -21.31
C TYR A 60 -9.94 24.39 -22.35
N THR A 61 -10.13 25.34 -23.25
CA THR A 61 -9.14 25.71 -24.28
C THR A 61 -8.52 27.09 -24.02
N SER A 62 -9.18 27.94 -23.23
CA SER A 62 -8.70 29.26 -22.83
C SER A 62 -8.99 29.54 -21.37
N CYS A 63 -8.01 30.04 -20.62
CA CYS A 63 -8.16 30.47 -19.23
C CYS A 63 -7.35 31.76 -19.00
N PRO A 64 -8.00 32.88 -18.61
CA PRO A 64 -7.30 34.16 -18.42
C PRO A 64 -6.38 34.18 -17.20
N PHE A 65 -6.54 33.22 -16.29
CA PHE A 65 -5.74 33.08 -15.07
C PHE A 65 -4.57 32.08 -15.24
N LEU A 66 -4.38 31.51 -16.45
CA LEU A 66 -3.31 30.56 -16.69
C LEU A 66 -1.96 31.26 -16.63
N GLU A 67 -1.16 30.94 -15.62
CA GLU A 67 0.19 31.47 -15.50
C GLU A 67 1.06 31.02 -16.67
N LYS A 68 2.01 31.87 -17.07
CA LYS A 68 2.87 31.63 -18.24
C LYS A 68 3.58 30.29 -18.18
N GLN A 69 4.03 29.83 -17.00
CA GLN A 69 4.73 28.55 -16.87
C GLN A 69 3.86 27.32 -17.23
N PHE A 70 2.53 27.45 -17.21
CA PHE A 70 1.59 26.37 -17.53
C PHE A 70 1.00 26.47 -18.95
N ALA A 71 1.26 27.57 -19.66
CA ALA A 71 0.74 27.81 -21.00
C ALA A 71 1.56 27.09 -22.09
N CYS A 72 1.60 25.75 -22.06
CA CYS A 72 2.47 24.94 -22.91
C CYS A 72 2.36 25.27 -24.42
N GLN A 73 1.13 25.46 -24.93
CA GLN A 73 0.88 25.80 -26.33
C GLN A 73 1.47 27.18 -26.67
N SER A 74 1.20 28.18 -25.85
CA SER A 74 1.77 29.54 -25.99
C SER A 74 3.30 29.56 -25.83
N ASN A 75 3.85 28.60 -25.09
CA ASN A 75 5.29 28.42 -24.89
C ASN A 75 5.96 27.59 -25.99
N GLY A 76 5.25 27.26 -27.08
CA GLY A 76 5.84 26.66 -28.28
C GLY A 76 5.76 25.13 -28.35
N ARG A 77 5.01 24.46 -27.47
CA ARG A 77 4.75 23.02 -27.62
C ARG A 77 3.87 22.77 -28.86
N PRO A 78 4.33 21.98 -29.85
CA PRO A 78 3.62 21.84 -31.12
C PRO A 78 2.51 20.78 -31.09
N ASP A 79 2.61 19.77 -30.24
CA ASP A 79 1.64 18.68 -30.13
C ASP A 79 0.49 19.04 -29.17
N GLN A 80 -0.71 18.49 -29.46
CA GLN A 80 -1.92 18.69 -28.66
C GLN A 80 -2.52 17.39 -28.13
N GLU A 81 -1.97 16.24 -28.51
CA GLU A 81 -2.55 14.93 -28.18
C GLU A 81 -2.54 14.63 -26.68
N TYR A 82 -1.59 15.20 -25.93
CA TYR A 82 -1.54 15.04 -24.47
C TYR A 82 -2.80 15.59 -23.77
N MET A 83 -3.51 16.54 -24.38
CA MET A 83 -4.75 17.09 -23.82
C MET A 83 -5.97 16.21 -24.09
N LYS A 84 -5.82 15.13 -24.88
CA LYS A 84 -6.90 14.25 -25.32
C LYS A 84 -7.05 12.99 -24.46
N TYR A 85 -6.42 12.92 -23.29
CA TYR A 85 -6.51 11.76 -22.42
C TYR A 85 -7.25 12.10 -21.13
N ARG A 86 -8.14 11.20 -20.71
CA ARG A 86 -8.79 11.23 -19.39
C ARG A 86 -8.44 9.98 -18.60
N TRP A 87 -8.40 10.13 -17.28
CA TRP A 87 -8.22 9.01 -16.36
C TRP A 87 -9.52 8.21 -16.24
N GLN A 88 -9.45 6.89 -16.39
CA GLN A 88 -10.59 5.97 -16.23
C GLN A 88 -10.24 4.93 -15.16
N PRO A 89 -10.81 5.04 -13.95
CA PRO A 89 -10.70 3.99 -12.94
C PRO A 89 -11.28 2.65 -13.43
N LEU A 90 -10.74 1.53 -12.94
CA LEU A 90 -11.10 0.19 -13.42
C LEU A 90 -12.57 -0.18 -13.15
N ASN A 91 -13.08 0.19 -11.98
CA ASN A 91 -14.36 -0.31 -11.46
C ASN A 91 -15.44 0.78 -11.30
N CYS A 92 -15.22 1.99 -11.83
CA CYS A 92 -16.10 3.14 -11.65
C CYS A 92 -15.80 4.28 -12.63
N ASN A 93 -16.70 5.27 -12.70
CA ASN A 93 -16.52 6.48 -13.50
C ASN A 93 -16.30 7.70 -12.59
N LEU A 94 -15.39 8.59 -13.01
CA LEU A 94 -15.31 9.95 -12.48
C LEU A 94 -16.48 10.75 -13.07
N THR A 95 -17.57 10.84 -12.33
CA THR A 95 -18.80 11.55 -12.75
C THR A 95 -18.94 12.84 -11.96
#